data_AF-X1UNS2-F1
#
_entry.id   AF-X1UNS2-F1
#
_cell.length_a   1.000
_cell.length_b   1.000
_cell.length_c   1.000
_cell.angle_alpha   90.00
_cell.angle_beta   90.00
_cell.angle_gamma   90.00
#
_symmetry.space_group_name_H-M   'P 1'
#
loop_
_entity.id
_entity.type
_entity.pdbx_description
1 polymer ?
#
loop_
_entity_poly.entity_id
_entity_poly.type
_entity_poly.pdbx_seq_one_letter_code
_entity_poly.pdbx_strand_id
1 'polypeptide(L)'
;RMGSMQTIIIFDGQDTWMISPFAGKNKLTTQQAEEQMQYQTGMNWWKSIPDNAKYIGMERINNRECYIIEIKAGEASLYGKIWVDKNNLFLVQTEGEGDSGQTMRMVFSDFRKIKDNWELPYKTEGFLDGEQMMTVFLKSFEINKGLSDDLFDVNKVEASGPDMQEMMQNLMQQGTNN
;
A
#
# COMPACT_ATOMS: atom_id res chain seq x y z
N ARG A 1 5.94 -24.44 -15.06
CA ARG A 1 5.68 -23.04 -14.63
C ARG A 1 5.34 -23.12 -13.16
N MET A 2 6.16 -22.58 -12.26
CA MET A 2 5.75 -22.45 -10.85
C MET A 2 4.46 -21.62 -10.82
N GLY A 3 3.37 -22.19 -10.29
CA GLY A 3 2.14 -21.44 -10.06
C GLY A 3 2.46 -20.20 -9.25
N SER A 4 1.82 -19.07 -9.57
CA SER A 4 1.99 -17.84 -8.82
C SER A 4 1.70 -18.11 -7.35
N MET A 5 2.66 -17.83 -6.47
CA MET A 5 2.45 -17.89 -5.02
C MET A 5 1.54 -16.71 -4.63
N GLN A 6 0.24 -16.97 -4.55
CA GLN A 6 -0.73 -15.95 -4.18
C GLN A 6 -0.77 -15.79 -2.67
N THR A 7 -0.37 -14.62 -2.18
CA THR A 7 -0.65 -14.21 -0.80
C THR A 7 -1.93 -13.38 -0.79
N ILE A 8 -2.87 -13.72 0.08
CA ILE A 8 -4.13 -12.99 0.28
C ILE A 8 -4.06 -12.27 1.62
N ILE A 9 -4.35 -10.97 1.64
CA ILE A 9 -4.50 -10.17 2.86
C ILE A 9 -5.98 -9.83 3.01
N ILE A 10 -6.56 -10.10 4.18
CA ILE A 10 -7.98 -9.85 4.48
C ILE A 10 -8.07 -9.06 5.78
N PHE A 11 -8.92 -8.04 5.82
CA PHE A 11 -9.39 -7.43 7.05
C PHE A 11 -10.85 -7.83 7.25
N ASP A 12 -11.15 -8.56 8.33
CA ASP A 12 -12.48 -9.12 8.62
C ASP A 12 -13.41 -8.16 9.38
N GLY A 13 -12.96 -6.92 9.60
CA GLY A 13 -13.65 -5.91 10.42
C GLY A 13 -13.07 -5.75 11.82
N GLN A 14 -12.28 -6.72 12.31
CA GLN A 14 -11.58 -6.64 13.60
C GLN A 14 -10.08 -6.85 13.44
N ASP A 15 -9.69 -7.86 12.67
CA ASP A 15 -8.33 -8.35 12.55
C ASP A 15 -7.88 -8.39 11.10
N THR A 16 -6.57 -8.23 10.89
CA THR A 16 -5.95 -8.45 9.57
C THR A 16 -5.31 -9.83 9.54
N TRP A 17 -5.56 -10.56 8.46
CA TRP A 17 -5.08 -11.92 8.24
C TRP A 17 -4.26 -11.99 6.97
N MET A 18 -3.18 -12.74 7.01
CA MET A 18 -2.40 -13.13 5.86
C MET A 18 -2.60 -14.62 5.61
N ILE A 19 -2.98 -14.95 4.37
CA ILE A 19 -3.17 -16.32 3.92
C ILE A 19 -2.16 -16.58 2.81
N SER A 20 -1.23 -17.49 3.05
CA SER A 20 -0.22 -17.87 2.07
C SER A 20 -0.14 -19.39 1.92
N PRO A 21 0.33 -19.89 0.77
CA PRO A 21 0.51 -21.32 0.53
C PRO A 21 1.40 -22.03 1.56
N PHE A 22 2.40 -21.33 2.10
CA PHE A 22 3.42 -21.93 2.97
C PHE A 22 3.09 -21.81 4.46
N ALA A 23 2.44 -20.71 4.85
CA ALA A 23 2.17 -20.43 6.25
C ALA A 23 0.70 -20.70 6.63
N GLY A 24 -0.17 -20.96 5.65
CA GLY A 24 -1.61 -21.05 5.88
C GLY A 24 -2.19 -19.70 6.30
N LYS A 25 -3.24 -19.74 7.11
CA LYS A 25 -3.95 -18.54 7.62
C LYS A 25 -3.29 -18.08 8.91
N ASN A 26 -2.75 -16.87 8.92
CA ASN A 26 -2.13 -16.26 10.10
C ASN A 26 -2.74 -14.89 10.37
N LYS A 27 -3.14 -14.67 11.62
CA LYS A 27 -3.51 -13.35 12.10
C LYS A 27 -2.25 -12.50 12.25
N LEU A 28 -2.26 -11.30 11.68
CA LEU A 28 -1.17 -10.34 11.78
C LEU A 28 -1.25 -9.56 13.09
N THR A 29 -0.09 -9.16 13.62
CA THR A 29 -0.03 -8.13 14.65
C THR A 29 -0.41 -6.77 14.06
N THR A 30 -0.72 -5.78 14.91
CA THR A 30 -1.03 -4.41 14.46
C THR A 30 0.08 -3.84 13.59
N GLN A 31 1.33 -3.97 14.02
CA GLN A 31 2.50 -3.50 13.27
C GLN A 31 2.59 -4.20 11.89
N GLN A 32 2.44 -5.53 11.84
CA GLN A 32 2.48 -6.27 10.59
C GLN A 32 1.33 -5.87 9.64
N ALA A 33 0.13 -5.65 10.18
CA ALA A 33 -1.02 -5.20 9.41
C ALA A 33 -0.77 -3.81 8.80
N GLU A 34 -0.21 -2.89 9.59
CA GLU A 34 0.18 -1.55 9.13
C GLU A 34 1.22 -1.63 8.01
N GLU A 35 2.27 -2.45 8.18
CA GLU A 35 3.29 -2.71 7.14
C GLU A 35 2.69 -3.25 5.85
N GLN A 36 1.75 -4.21 5.91
CA GLN A 36 1.07 -4.73 4.71
C GLN A 36 0.13 -3.70 4.06
N MET A 37 -0.47 -2.83 4.87
CA MET A 37 -1.35 -1.75 4.40
C MET A 37 -0.56 -0.54 3.87
N GLN A 38 0.77 -0.50 4.00
CA GLN A 38 1.59 0.60 3.47
C GLN A 38 1.43 0.78 1.95
N TYR A 39 1.08 -0.27 1.20
CA TYR A 39 0.77 -0.13 -0.24
C TYR A 39 -0.56 0.60 -0.51
N GLN A 40 -1.42 0.75 0.49
CA GLN A 40 -2.70 1.49 0.41
C GLN A 40 -2.58 2.94 0.91
N THR A 41 -1.36 3.40 1.24
CA THR A 41 -1.06 4.71 1.84
C THR A 41 -1.66 5.93 1.12
N GLY A 42 -2.01 5.82 -0.15
CA GLY A 42 -2.73 6.87 -0.87
C GLY A 42 -4.19 7.09 -0.45
N MET A 43 -4.87 6.09 0.14
CA MET A 43 -6.33 6.17 0.41
C MET A 43 -6.69 6.59 1.83
N ASN A 44 -5.80 6.49 2.82
CA ASN A 44 -6.08 6.82 4.23
C ASN A 44 -5.03 7.76 4.84
N TRP A 45 -4.33 8.52 4.00
CA TRP A 45 -3.20 9.37 4.39
C TRP A 45 -3.52 10.36 5.53
N TRP A 46 -4.78 10.81 5.64
CA TRP A 46 -5.20 11.73 6.69
C TRP A 46 -5.08 11.14 8.10
N LYS A 47 -5.12 9.81 8.24
CA LYS A 47 -4.91 9.12 9.52
C LYS A 47 -3.47 9.25 10.03
N SER A 48 -2.53 9.54 9.14
CA SER A 48 -1.11 9.71 9.47
C SER A 48 -0.74 11.14 9.84
N ILE A 49 -1.70 12.07 9.86
CA ILE A 49 -1.45 13.46 10.26
C ILE A 49 -1.69 13.60 11.76
N PRO A 50 -0.64 13.87 12.58
CA PRO A 50 -0.82 14.12 14.00
C PRO A 50 -1.38 15.53 14.27
N ASP A 51 -1.97 15.74 15.45
CA ASP A 51 -2.60 17.01 15.85
C ASP A 51 -1.66 18.22 15.83
N ASN A 52 -0.36 17.99 15.95
CA ASN A 52 0.68 19.03 15.96
C ASN A 52 1.34 19.25 14.60
N ALA A 53 0.85 18.59 13.54
CA ALA A 53 1.27 18.84 12.18
C ALA A 53 1.04 20.31 11.80
N LYS A 54 1.92 20.86 10.98
CA LYS A 54 1.92 22.29 10.66
C LYS A 54 1.66 22.52 9.19
N TYR A 55 0.71 23.39 8.90
CA TYR A 55 0.65 24.02 7.59
C TYR A 55 1.86 24.97 7.44
N ILE A 56 2.69 24.73 6.42
CA ILE A 56 3.92 25.50 6.17
C ILE A 56 3.92 26.30 4.88
N GLY A 57 2.89 26.17 4.03
CA GLY A 57 2.74 26.99 2.83
C GLY A 57 1.98 26.32 1.71
N MET A 58 2.10 26.89 0.51
CA MET A 58 1.54 26.34 -0.72
C MET A 58 2.63 26.14 -1.77
N GLU A 59 2.49 25.09 -2.56
CA GLU A 59 3.35 24.81 -3.70
C GLU A 59 2.54 24.24 -4.85
N ARG A 60 2.98 24.48 -6.10
CA ARG A 60 2.35 23.90 -7.28
C ARG A 60 3.09 22.64 -7.71
N ILE A 61 2.43 21.49 -7.62
CA ILE A 61 2.96 20.18 -8.07
C ILE A 61 2.06 19.66 -9.19
N ASN A 62 2.63 19.30 -10.34
CA ASN A 62 1.90 18.71 -11.48
C ASN A 62 0.60 19.46 -11.83
N ASN A 63 0.70 20.80 -11.89
CA ASN A 63 -0.41 21.71 -12.17
C ASN A 63 -1.53 21.76 -11.11
N ARG A 64 -1.32 21.17 -9.92
CA ARG A 64 -2.18 21.29 -8.74
C ARG A 64 -1.56 22.25 -7.73
N GLU A 65 -2.36 23.19 -7.23
CA GLU A 65 -1.95 24.03 -6.09
C GLU A 65 -2.21 23.25 -4.80
N CYS A 66 -1.15 22.97 -4.05
CA CYS A 66 -1.18 22.09 -2.90
C CYS A 66 -0.85 22.85 -1.62
N TYR A 67 -1.56 22.53 -0.54
CA TYR A 67 -1.11 22.83 0.82
C TYR A 67 0.05 21.91 1.18
N ILE A 68 1.08 22.48 1.81
CA ILE A 68 2.21 21.74 2.36
C ILE A 68 1.99 21.60 3.87
N ILE A 69 1.96 20.35 4.33
CA ILE A 69 1.83 20.03 5.75
C ILE A 69 3.13 19.34 6.18
N GLU A 70 3.79 19.92 7.16
CA GLU A 70 4.97 19.37 7.84
C GLU A 70 4.53 18.50 9.02
N ILE A 71 5.12 17.32 9.10
CA ILE A 71 4.94 16.35 10.17
C ILE A 71 6.32 16.09 10.77
N LYS A 72 6.48 16.17 12.09
CA LYS A 72 7.81 16.05 12.69
C LYS A 72 8.30 14.59 12.66
N ALA A 73 9.57 14.43 12.31
CA ALA A 73 10.25 13.13 12.36
C ALA A 73 10.22 12.53 13.78
N GLY A 74 10.00 11.22 13.87
CA GLY A 74 9.91 10.48 15.14
C GLY A 74 8.51 10.41 15.76
N GLU A 75 7.52 11.09 15.17
CA GLU A 75 6.11 10.80 15.42
C GLU A 75 5.70 9.58 14.59
N ALA A 76 4.61 8.90 14.93
CA ALA A 76 4.15 7.63 14.32
C ALA A 76 3.76 7.74 12.82
N SER A 77 4.18 8.80 12.14
CA SER A 77 4.00 9.05 10.72
C SER A 77 5.27 8.71 9.96
N LEU A 78 5.11 7.92 8.89
CA LEU A 78 6.16 7.63 7.90
C LEU A 78 6.49 8.84 7.01
N TYR A 79 5.82 9.97 7.21
CA TYR A 79 5.96 11.19 6.43
C TYR A 79 6.56 12.31 7.28
N GLY A 80 7.53 13.00 6.71
CA GLY A 80 8.00 14.30 7.19
C GLY A 80 7.23 15.47 6.55
N LYS A 81 6.77 15.31 5.30
CA LYS A 81 5.94 16.29 4.59
C LYS A 81 4.92 15.63 3.68
N ILE A 82 3.77 16.27 3.55
CA ILE A 82 2.74 15.88 2.59
C ILE A 82 2.22 17.10 1.83
N TRP A 83 1.88 16.89 0.56
CA TRP A 83 1.28 17.88 -0.31
C TRP A 83 -0.14 17.46 -0.66
N VAL A 84 -1.10 18.30 -0.30
CA VAL A 84 -2.53 18.02 -0.42
C VAL A 84 -3.15 19.05 -1.35
N ASP A 85 -3.80 18.61 -2.42
CA ASP A 85 -4.47 19.49 -3.38
C ASP A 85 -5.49 20.39 -2.64
N LYS A 86 -5.40 21.70 -2.88
CA LYS A 86 -6.21 22.70 -2.19
C LYS A 86 -7.70 22.61 -2.51
N ASN A 87 -8.07 22.14 -3.70
CA ASN A 87 -9.45 22.18 -4.18
C ASN A 87 -10.23 20.95 -3.75
N ASN A 88 -9.61 19.77 -3.82
CA ASN A 88 -10.29 18.48 -3.58
C ASN A 88 -9.67 17.65 -2.45
N LEU A 89 -8.63 18.16 -1.80
CA LEU A 89 -7.96 17.54 -0.66
C LEU A 89 -7.39 16.15 -0.97
N PHE A 90 -7.00 15.87 -2.22
CA PHE A 90 -6.27 14.65 -2.54
C PHE A 90 -4.79 14.77 -2.21
N LEU A 91 -4.21 13.70 -1.71
CA LEU A 91 -2.77 13.58 -1.54
C LEU A 91 -2.07 13.54 -2.90
N VAL A 92 -1.16 14.48 -3.14
CA VAL A 92 -0.41 14.62 -4.39
C VAL A 92 1.03 14.12 -4.24
N GLN A 93 1.63 14.33 -3.07
CA GLN A 93 3.00 13.91 -2.80
C GLN A 93 3.21 13.65 -1.31
N THR A 94 4.11 12.71 -0.98
CA THR A 94 4.66 12.53 0.36
C THR A 94 6.18 12.53 0.30
N GLU A 95 6.81 13.00 1.36
CA GLU A 95 8.24 12.91 1.58
C GLU A 95 8.47 12.50 3.05
N GLY A 96 9.41 11.61 3.30
CA GLY A 96 9.79 11.17 4.63
C GLY A 96 11.20 10.59 4.65
N GLU A 97 11.78 10.48 5.83
CA GLU A 97 13.07 9.82 6.03
C GLU A 97 12.82 8.40 6.53
N GLY A 98 13.46 7.42 5.90
CA GLY A 98 13.51 6.06 6.42
C GLY A 98 14.52 5.93 7.56
N ASP A 99 14.48 4.79 8.27
CA ASP A 99 15.30 4.55 9.47
C ASP A 99 16.82 4.70 9.27
N SER A 100 17.30 4.50 8.04
CA SER A 100 18.71 4.65 7.65
C SER A 100 19.09 6.07 7.19
N GLY A 101 18.18 7.05 7.28
CA GLY A 101 18.37 8.44 6.83
C GLY A 101 18.14 8.67 5.33
N GLN A 102 17.76 7.62 4.60
CA GLN A 102 17.38 7.71 3.19
C GLN A 102 16.05 8.45 3.02
N THR A 103 15.95 9.29 2.00
CA THR A 103 14.73 10.05 1.70
C THR A 103 13.82 9.22 0.81
N MET A 104 12.61 8.92 1.31
CA MET A 104 11.55 8.28 0.53
C MET A 104 10.55 9.34 0.07
N ARG A 105 10.24 9.35 -1.22
CA ARG A 105 9.23 10.23 -1.80
C ARG A 105 8.24 9.43 -2.64
N MET A 106 6.94 9.69 -2.46
CA MET A 106 5.90 9.16 -3.34
C MET A 106 5.18 10.30 -4.05
N VAL A 107 4.94 10.13 -5.35
CA VAL A 107 4.22 11.09 -6.19
C VAL A 107 2.98 10.40 -6.77
N PHE A 108 1.82 11.00 -6.53
CA PHE A 108 0.53 10.55 -7.05
C PHE A 108 0.16 11.43 -8.26
N SER A 109 -0.13 10.81 -9.39
CA SER A 109 -0.39 11.51 -10.65
C SER A 109 -1.39 10.75 -11.54
N ASP A 110 -1.70 11.34 -12.70
CA ASP A 110 -2.75 10.84 -13.61
C ASP A 110 -4.07 10.63 -12.86
N PHE A 111 -4.53 11.68 -12.19
CA PHE A 111 -5.80 11.64 -11.47
C PHE A 111 -6.94 11.56 -12.46
N ARG A 112 -7.76 10.52 -12.33
CA ARG A 112 -8.93 10.32 -13.18
C ARG A 112 -10.19 10.29 -12.33
N LYS A 113 -11.23 10.93 -12.87
CA LYS A 113 -12.56 10.95 -12.29
C LYS A 113 -13.13 9.53 -12.21
N ILE A 114 -13.61 9.14 -11.04
CA ILE A 114 -14.19 7.81 -10.79
C ILE A 114 -15.71 7.87 -10.48
N LYS A 115 -16.18 8.91 -9.79
CA LYS A 115 -17.60 9.17 -9.52
C LYS A 115 -17.78 10.61 -9.01
N ASP A 116 -18.76 11.35 -9.50
CA ASP A 116 -19.08 12.70 -9.03
C ASP A 116 -17.83 13.60 -8.93
N ASN A 117 -17.44 14.08 -7.75
CA ASN A 117 -16.21 14.87 -7.57
C ASN A 117 -15.00 14.05 -7.10
N TRP A 118 -15.11 12.72 -7.11
CA TRP A 118 -14.04 11.83 -6.69
C TRP A 118 -13.12 11.50 -7.85
N GLU A 119 -11.83 11.62 -7.59
CA GLU A 119 -10.75 11.20 -8.47
C GLU A 119 -9.85 10.21 -7.74
N LEU A 120 -9.12 9.39 -8.49
CA LEU A 120 -8.05 8.55 -7.96
C LEU A 120 -6.80 8.72 -8.81
N PRO A 121 -5.59 8.64 -8.21
CA PRO A 121 -4.36 8.60 -8.97
C PRO A 121 -4.23 7.26 -9.70
N TYR A 122 -4.07 7.30 -11.03
CA TYR A 122 -3.84 6.10 -11.83
C TYR A 122 -2.36 5.76 -11.97
N LYS A 123 -1.48 6.64 -11.52
CA LYS A 123 -0.04 6.44 -11.49
C LYS A 123 0.51 6.87 -10.13
N THR A 124 1.27 5.98 -9.50
CA THR A 124 2.05 6.29 -8.29
C THR A 124 3.51 5.97 -8.57
N GLU A 125 4.40 6.91 -8.27
CA GLU A 125 5.85 6.76 -8.44
C GLU A 125 6.53 6.88 -7.08
N GLY A 126 7.34 5.90 -6.73
CA GLY A 126 8.14 5.89 -5.50
C GLY A 126 9.60 6.12 -5.82
N PHE A 127 10.23 7.01 -5.06
CA PHE A 127 11.63 7.40 -5.18
C PHE A 127 12.35 7.16 -3.86
N LEU A 128 13.61 6.71 -3.95
CA LEU A 128 14.54 6.59 -2.84
C LEU A 128 15.77 7.42 -3.17
N ASP A 129 16.11 8.39 -2.33
CA ASP A 129 17.22 9.34 -2.54
C ASP A 129 17.20 10.02 -3.91
N GLY A 130 15.99 10.25 -4.43
CA GLY A 130 15.75 10.87 -5.75
C GLY A 130 15.75 9.90 -6.93
N GLU A 131 16.20 8.65 -6.75
CA GLU A 131 16.15 7.61 -7.78
C GLU A 131 14.78 6.91 -7.78
N GLN A 132 14.20 6.70 -8.97
CA GLN A 132 12.89 6.06 -9.09
C GLN A 132 13.01 4.56 -8.88
N MET A 133 12.38 4.05 -7.82
CA MET A 133 12.44 2.63 -7.44
C MET A 133 11.22 1.85 -7.88
N MET A 134 10.05 2.49 -7.92
CA MET A 134 8.81 1.81 -8.27
C MET A 134 7.85 2.71 -9.04
N THR A 135 7.04 2.06 -9.88
CA THR A 135 5.87 2.67 -10.50
C THR A 135 4.70 1.72 -10.42
N VAL A 136 3.59 2.20 -9.88
CA VAL A 136 2.33 1.46 -9.78
C VAL A 136 1.32 2.12 -10.69
N PHE A 137 0.66 1.30 -11.51
CA PHE A 137 -0.41 1.72 -12.39
C PHE A 137 -1.73 1.09 -11.97
N LEU A 138 -2.74 1.92 -11.70
CA LEU A 138 -4.11 1.45 -11.54
C LEU A 138 -4.69 1.17 -12.93
N LYS A 139 -4.98 -0.10 -13.22
CA LYS A 139 -5.51 -0.49 -14.56
C LYS A 139 -7.01 -0.26 -14.67
N SER A 140 -7.75 -0.63 -13.63
CA SER A 140 -9.19 -0.51 -13.58
C SER A 140 -9.63 -0.18 -12.15
N PHE A 141 -10.77 0.49 -12.06
CA PHE A 141 -11.45 0.78 -10.81
C PHE A 141 -12.94 0.68 -11.05
N GLU A 142 -13.62 -0.13 -10.23
CA GLU A 142 -15.05 -0.36 -10.32
C GLU A 142 -15.66 -0.20 -8.93
N ILE A 143 -16.83 0.43 -8.88
CA ILE A 143 -17.54 0.73 -7.63
C ILE A 143 -18.91 0.06 -7.62
N ASN A 144 -19.46 -0.11 -6.41
CA ASN A 144 -20.82 -0.62 -6.19
C ASN A 144 -21.09 -1.96 -6.90
N LYS A 145 -20.07 -2.83 -6.97
CA LYS A 145 -20.17 -4.14 -7.64
C LYS A 145 -20.95 -5.19 -6.85
N GLY A 146 -21.48 -4.84 -5.68
CA GLY A 146 -22.17 -5.79 -4.80
C GLY A 146 -21.25 -6.93 -4.38
N LEU A 147 -20.05 -6.58 -3.90
CA LEU A 147 -19.09 -7.57 -3.42
C LEU A 147 -19.71 -8.40 -2.29
N SER A 148 -19.54 -9.72 -2.34
CA SER A 148 -20.03 -10.62 -1.31
C SER A 148 -19.23 -10.45 -0.02
N ASP A 149 -19.90 -10.48 1.13
CA ASP A 149 -19.27 -10.47 2.46
C ASP A 149 -18.31 -11.66 2.64
N ASP A 150 -18.53 -12.74 1.88
CA ASP A 150 -17.69 -13.94 1.88
C ASP A 150 -16.24 -13.66 1.47
N LEU A 151 -15.98 -12.57 0.74
CA LEU A 151 -14.61 -12.15 0.40
C LEU A 151 -13.82 -11.65 1.62
N PHE A 152 -14.51 -11.29 2.69
CA PHE A 152 -13.94 -10.79 3.93
C PHE A 152 -13.99 -11.82 5.06
N ASP A 153 -14.62 -12.98 4.84
CA ASP A 153 -14.64 -14.11 5.79
C ASP A 153 -13.42 -15.00 5.57
N VAL A 154 -12.47 -14.89 6.48
CA VAL A 154 -11.24 -15.69 6.50
C VAL A 154 -11.52 -17.19 6.44
N ASN A 155 -12.63 -17.67 7.01
CA ASN A 155 -12.96 -19.10 7.03
C ASN A 155 -13.35 -19.62 5.65
N LYS A 156 -13.92 -18.75 4.80
CA LYS A 156 -14.37 -19.11 3.44
C LYS A 156 -13.25 -19.10 2.41
N VAL A 157 -12.07 -18.61 2.76
CA VAL A 157 -10.92 -18.64 1.85
C VAL A 157 -10.27 -20.01 1.86
N GLU A 158 -10.28 -20.66 0.70
CA GLU A 158 -9.50 -21.87 0.44
C GLU A 158 -8.07 -21.46 0.05
N ALA A 159 -7.09 -21.81 0.88
CA ALA A 159 -5.69 -21.61 0.54
C ALA A 159 -5.25 -22.70 -0.43
N SER A 160 -5.27 -22.43 -1.74
CA SER A 160 -4.68 -23.31 -2.74
C SER A 160 -3.16 -23.09 -2.78
N GLY A 161 -2.40 -23.96 -2.12
CA GLY A 161 -0.94 -24.00 -2.22
C GLY A 161 -0.47 -25.20 -3.05
N PRO A 162 0.76 -25.15 -3.62
CA PRO A 162 1.36 -26.37 -4.17
C PRO A 162 1.46 -27.41 -3.05
N ASP A 163 1.31 -28.68 -3.40
CA ASP A 163 1.51 -29.78 -2.45
C ASP A 163 2.94 -29.68 -1.92
N MET A 164 3.07 -29.36 -0.63
CA MET A 164 4.36 -29.22 0.04
C MET A 164 5.17 -30.53 -0.05
N GLN A 165 4.51 -31.69 -0.19
CA GLN A 165 5.18 -32.96 -0.47
C GLN A 165 5.81 -32.98 -1.86
N GLU A 166 5.09 -32.56 -2.90
CA GLU A 166 5.59 -32.48 -4.27
C GLU A 166 6.74 -31.47 -4.39
N MET A 167 6.64 -30.34 -3.69
CA MET A 167 7.69 -29.32 -3.68
C MET A 167 8.96 -29.78 -2.95
N MET A 168 8.83 -30.45 -1.78
CA MET A 168 9.97 -31.03 -1.08
C MET A 168 10.62 -32.17 -1.86
N GLN A 169 9.84 -33.02 -2.54
CA GLN A 169 10.36 -34.09 -3.41
C GLN A 169 11.19 -33.51 -4.56
N ASN A 170 10.71 -32.46 -5.21
CA ASN A 170 11.44 -31.78 -6.28
C ASN A 170 12.74 -31.13 -5.80
N LEU A 171 12.75 -30.50 -4.62
CA LEU A 171 13.97 -29.92 -4.04
C LEU A 171 14.99 -31.00 -3.64
N MET A 172 14.55 -32.13 -3.10
CA MET A 172 15.44 -33.24 -2.77
C MET A 172 16.04 -33.90 -4.03
N GLN A 173 15.28 -34.01 -5.12
CA GLN A 173 15.77 -34.52 -6.41
C GLN A 173 16.74 -33.56 -7.10
N GLN A 174 16.59 -32.25 -6.93
CA GLN A 174 17.53 -31.26 -7.46
C GLN A 174 18.85 -31.23 -6.67
N GLY A 175 18.82 -31.52 -5.37
CA GLY A 175 20.03 -31.62 -4.52
C GLY A 175 20.86 -32.89 -4.71
N THR A 176 20.36 -33.89 -5.44
CA THR A 176 21.06 -35.17 -5.69
C THR A 176 21.73 -35.25 -7.08
N ASN A 177 21.58 -34.23 -7.92
CA ASN A 177 22.14 -34.16 -9.28
C ASN A 177 23.32 -33.17 -9.43
N ASN A 178 24.02 -32.83 -8.34
CA ASN A 178 25.30 -32.12 -8.37
C ASN A 178 26.44 -33.00 -7.84
#